data_AF-A0ABD2L9H7-F1
#
_entry.id   AF-A0ABD2L9H7-F1
#
_cell.length_a   1.000
_cell.length_b   1.000
_cell.length_c   1.000
_cell.angle_alpha   90.00
_cell.angle_beta   90.00
_cell.angle_gamma   90.00
#
_symmetry.space_group_name_H-M   'P 1'
#
loop_
_entity.id
_entity.type
_entity.pdbx_description
1 polymer ?
#
loop_
_entity_poly.entity_id
_entity_poly.type
_entity_poly.pdbx_seq_one_letter_code
_entity_poly.pdbx_strand_id
1 'polypeptide(L)'
;MARVYRAKRAPAAQRCLNIVLVALGVNLFTSAGLRDILYSFLRYRLQWTDREYGWYSGTDSALDSLSVMLLYPFLHKSANLTDLQLALFGLLAKIVRDALLAFSSSVLLVSLALIPSMTSRFPTAGMRALASACVQQHEQGKVFSLIALMDGVASLFASLFFNGIYPFTLNFFAGTMLLFSALLLIFSVSLLAKIHFNGLDKVTQRENQNET
;
A
#
# COMPACT_ATOMS: atom_id res chain seq x y z
N MET A 1 -36.86 23.32 2.13
CA MET A 1 -36.27 22.12 2.76
C MET A 1 -35.85 21.14 1.67
N ALA A 2 -34.56 21.12 1.31
CA ALA A 2 -34.04 20.14 0.36
C ALA A 2 -33.94 18.78 1.06
N ARG A 3 -34.78 17.83 0.67
CA ARG A 3 -34.62 16.43 1.07
C ARG A 3 -33.33 15.94 0.44
N VAL A 4 -32.29 15.83 1.26
CA VAL A 4 -31.08 15.05 0.92
C VAL A 4 -31.53 13.60 0.77
N TYR A 5 -31.91 13.22 -0.44
CA TYR A 5 -32.17 11.84 -0.80
C TYR A 5 -30.83 11.10 -0.62
N ARG A 6 -30.66 10.41 0.51
CA ARG A 6 -29.62 9.39 0.65
C ARG A 6 -29.99 8.29 -0.34
N ALA A 7 -29.49 8.37 -1.57
CA ALA A 7 -29.49 7.24 -2.47
C ALA A 7 -28.81 6.09 -1.72
N LYS A 8 -29.60 5.07 -1.40
CA LYS A 8 -29.13 3.93 -0.61
C LYS A 8 -28.14 3.17 -1.50
N ARG A 9 -26.85 3.29 -1.19
CA ARG A 9 -25.77 2.73 -2.00
C ARG A 9 -26.03 1.24 -2.29
N ALA A 10 -25.79 0.81 -3.53
CA ALA A 10 -25.89 -0.59 -3.88
C ALA A 10 -25.02 -1.45 -2.92
N PRO A 11 -25.54 -2.59 -2.43
CA PRO A 11 -24.84 -3.40 -1.44
C PRO A 11 -23.49 -3.91 -1.96
N ALA A 12 -23.32 -4.04 -3.28
CA ALA A 12 -22.07 -4.42 -3.93
C ALA A 12 -20.99 -3.32 -3.83
N ALA A 13 -21.33 -2.07 -4.16
CA ALA A 13 -20.41 -0.93 -4.08
C ALA A 13 -19.93 -0.66 -2.64
N GLN A 14 -20.83 -0.77 -1.66
CA GLN A 14 -20.45 -0.62 -0.25
C GLN A 14 -19.52 -1.75 0.24
N ARG A 15 -19.74 -2.99 -0.21
CA ARG A 15 -18.85 -4.12 0.08
C ARG A 15 -17.47 -3.90 -0.56
N CYS A 16 -17.43 -3.45 -1.81
CA CYS A 16 -16.18 -3.14 -2.51
C CYS A 16 -15.38 -2.07 -1.75
N LEU A 17 -16.03 -0.94 -1.41
CA LEU A 17 -15.39 0.14 -0.64
C LEU A 17 -14.82 -0.36 0.69
N ASN A 18 -15.60 -1.12 1.47
CA ASN A 18 -15.14 -1.61 2.77
C ASN A 18 -13.91 -2.53 2.63
N ILE A 19 -13.90 -3.42 1.64
CA ILE A 19 -12.76 -4.33 1.40
C ILE A 19 -11.51 -3.52 0.99
N VAL A 20 -11.67 -2.54 0.09
CA VAL A 20 -10.57 -1.66 -0.34
C VAL A 20 -10.02 -0.85 0.83
N LEU A 21 -10.88 -0.29 1.69
CA LEU A 21 -10.44 0.48 2.86
C LEU A 21 -9.67 -0.39 3.87
N VAL A 22 -10.11 -1.63 4.11
CA VAL A 22 -9.37 -2.56 4.99
C VAL A 22 -8.01 -2.91 4.39
N ALA A 23 -7.95 -3.28 3.10
CA ALA A 23 -6.70 -3.60 2.42
C ALA A 23 -5.73 -2.41 2.41
N LEU A 24 -6.27 -1.19 2.21
CA LEU A 24 -5.51 0.05 2.26
C LEU A 24 -4.98 0.34 3.66
N GLY A 25 -5.80 0.19 4.70
CA GLY A 25 -5.37 0.38 6.08
C GLY A 25 -4.20 -0.53 6.48
N VAL A 26 -4.27 -1.81 6.10
CA VAL A 26 -3.17 -2.77 6.31
C VAL A 26 -1.91 -2.36 5.55
N ASN A 27 -2.05 -1.90 4.29
CA ASN A 27 -0.92 -1.40 3.51
C ASN A 27 -0.29 -0.14 4.13
N LEU A 28 -1.11 0.80 4.65
CA LEU A 28 -0.61 2.01 5.31
C LEU A 28 0.12 1.68 6.61
N PHE A 29 -0.45 0.79 7.44
CA PHE A 29 0.16 0.32 8.68
C PHE A 29 1.53 -0.33 8.45
N THR A 30 1.61 -1.29 7.53
CA THR A 30 2.89 -1.95 7.19
C THR A 30 3.91 -0.98 6.60
N SER A 31 3.48 -0.05 5.75
CA SER A 31 4.39 0.95 5.15
C SER A 31 4.99 1.89 6.20
N ALA A 32 4.17 2.39 7.12
CA ALA A 32 4.63 3.28 8.17
C ALA A 32 5.57 2.55 9.14
N GLY A 33 5.15 1.36 9.61
CA GLY A 33 5.95 0.56 10.54
C GLY A 33 7.32 0.20 10.00
N LEU A 34 7.39 -0.24 8.72
CA LEU A 34 8.67 -0.56 8.10
C LEU A 34 9.56 0.66 7.93
N ARG A 35 9.03 1.84 7.57
CA ARG A 35 9.85 3.06 7.45
C ARG A 35 10.53 3.41 8.76
N ASP A 36 9.85 3.21 9.89
CA ASP A 36 10.40 3.50 11.22
C ASP A 36 11.54 2.56 11.60
N ILE A 37 11.40 1.25 11.31
CA ILE A 37 12.40 0.25 11.73
C ILE A 37 13.51 0.01 10.70
N LEU A 38 13.33 0.42 9.44
CA LEU A 38 14.25 0.07 8.34
C LEU A 38 15.67 0.58 8.58
N TYR A 39 15.80 1.81 9.10
CA TYR A 39 17.09 2.36 9.49
C TYR A 39 17.77 1.50 10.55
N SER A 40 17.06 1.18 11.63
CA SER A 40 17.56 0.33 12.72
C SER A 40 17.92 -1.07 12.23
N PHE A 41 17.19 -1.62 11.26
CA PHE A 41 17.47 -2.90 10.62
C PHE A 41 18.76 -2.89 9.81
N LEU A 42 18.91 -1.91 8.92
CA LEU A 42 20.11 -1.80 8.07
C LEU A 42 21.35 -1.48 8.91
N ARG A 43 21.19 -0.68 9.97
CA ARG A 43 22.28 -0.43 10.93
C ARG A 43 22.68 -1.69 11.69
N TYR A 44 21.72 -2.48 12.19
CA TYR A 44 22.04 -3.72 12.90
C TYR A 44 22.71 -4.75 11.98
N ARG A 45 22.22 -4.92 10.74
CA ARG A 45 22.66 -5.96 9.81
C ARG A 45 23.92 -5.63 9.02
N LEU A 46 24.02 -4.41 8.50
CA LEU A 46 25.09 -4.00 7.59
C LEU A 46 26.02 -2.95 8.20
N GLN A 47 25.79 -2.56 9.47
CA GLN A 47 26.54 -1.52 10.17
C GLN A 47 26.54 -0.18 9.41
N TRP A 48 25.46 0.09 8.66
CA TRP A 48 25.32 1.32 7.89
C TRP A 48 25.36 2.57 8.77
N THR A 49 26.06 3.57 8.25
CA THR A 49 26.08 4.93 8.78
C THR A 49 24.85 5.73 8.33
N ASP A 50 24.57 6.83 9.02
CA ASP A 50 23.45 7.72 8.71
C ASP A 50 23.51 8.25 7.27
N ARG A 51 24.72 8.43 6.74
CA ARG A 51 24.95 8.89 5.36
C ARG A 51 24.52 7.84 4.34
N GLU A 52 24.89 6.58 4.55
CA GLU A 52 24.55 5.48 3.63
C GLU A 52 23.04 5.24 3.60
N TYR A 53 22.40 5.26 4.77
CA TYR A 53 20.94 5.18 4.84
C TYR A 53 20.27 6.39 4.18
N GLY A 54 20.80 7.60 4.38
CA GLY A 54 20.28 8.81 3.75
C GLY A 54 20.29 8.72 2.22
N TRP A 55 21.40 8.24 1.64
CA TRP A 55 21.49 7.99 0.20
C TRP A 55 20.49 6.92 -0.25
N TYR A 56 20.44 5.78 0.44
CA TYR A 56 19.51 4.70 0.09
C TYR A 56 18.04 5.15 0.15
N SER A 57 17.60 5.75 1.26
CA SER A 57 16.22 6.20 1.45
C SER A 57 15.86 7.34 0.50
N GLY A 58 16.82 8.22 0.18
CA GLY A 58 16.65 9.29 -0.80
C GLY A 58 16.45 8.74 -2.21
N THR A 59 17.31 7.80 -2.63
CA THR A 59 17.18 7.13 -3.93
C THR A 59 15.89 6.34 -4.03
N ASP A 60 15.52 5.58 -2.99
CA ASP A 60 14.27 4.82 -2.93
C ASP A 60 13.05 5.74 -3.10
N SER A 61 13.00 6.83 -2.33
CA SER A 61 11.89 7.80 -2.38
C SER A 61 11.82 8.52 -3.74
N ALA A 62 12.97 8.86 -4.33
CA ALA A 62 13.03 9.49 -5.65
C ALA A 62 12.55 8.54 -6.75
N LEU A 63 13.02 7.29 -6.75
CA LEU A 63 12.62 6.28 -7.73
C LEU A 63 11.13 5.94 -7.62
N ASP A 64 10.62 5.73 -6.41
CA ASP A 64 9.20 5.42 -6.18
C ASP A 64 8.31 6.61 -6.59
N SER A 65 8.74 7.86 -6.32
CA SER A 65 8.00 9.05 -6.76
C SER A 65 8.03 9.22 -8.28
N LEU A 66 9.18 9.02 -8.92
CA LEU A 66 9.31 9.07 -10.38
C LEU A 66 8.48 7.98 -11.05
N SER A 67 8.43 6.80 -10.45
CA SER A 67 7.65 5.66 -10.95
C SER A 67 6.15 5.94 -10.89
N VAL A 68 5.65 6.54 -9.82
CA VAL A 68 4.23 6.97 -9.79
C VAL A 68 3.94 8.03 -10.83
N MET A 69 4.87 8.96 -11.05
CA MET A 69 4.64 10.08 -11.97
C MET A 69 4.72 9.66 -13.45
N LEU A 70 5.61 8.72 -13.80
CA LEU A 70 5.85 8.30 -15.18
C LEU A 70 5.33 6.88 -15.46
N LEU A 71 5.75 5.91 -14.66
CA LEU A 71 5.47 4.49 -14.90
C LEU A 71 4.00 4.15 -14.66
N TYR A 72 3.35 4.71 -13.64
CA TYR A 72 1.91 4.48 -13.38
C TYR A 72 1.02 4.93 -14.56
N PRO A 73 1.07 6.20 -15.04
CA PRO A 73 0.26 6.60 -16.19
C PRO A 73 0.68 5.92 -17.49
N PHE A 74 1.96 5.60 -17.64
CA PHE A 74 2.44 4.83 -18.79
C PHE A 74 1.84 3.42 -18.83
N LEU A 75 1.86 2.67 -17.71
CA LEU A 75 1.24 1.35 -17.60
C LEU A 75 -0.28 1.42 -17.79
N HIS A 76 -0.93 2.43 -17.21
CA HIS A 76 -2.36 2.63 -17.38
C HIS A 76 -2.74 2.88 -18.85
N LYS A 77 -1.99 3.72 -19.58
CA LYS A 77 -2.30 4.05 -20.99
C LYS A 77 -1.82 2.99 -21.98
N SER A 78 -0.61 2.47 -21.81
CA SER A 78 0.01 1.56 -22.79
C SER A 78 -0.46 0.12 -22.62
N ALA A 79 -0.67 -0.34 -21.39
CA ALA A 79 -1.04 -1.72 -21.11
C ALA A 79 -2.52 -1.88 -20.74
N ASN A 80 -3.31 -0.79 -20.72
CA ASN A 80 -4.73 -0.77 -20.34
C ASN A 80 -5.00 -1.47 -18.99
N LEU A 81 -4.05 -1.36 -18.06
CA LEU A 81 -4.18 -1.98 -16.74
C LEU A 81 -5.14 -1.16 -15.88
N THR A 82 -6.09 -1.86 -15.26
CA THR A 82 -7.01 -1.27 -14.28
C THR A 82 -6.28 -0.88 -12.99
N ASP A 83 -6.80 0.10 -12.26
CA ASP A 83 -6.25 0.51 -10.94
C ASP A 83 -6.12 -0.67 -9.97
N LEU A 84 -7.03 -1.66 -10.07
CA LEU A 84 -6.99 -2.90 -9.30
C LEU A 84 -5.77 -3.77 -9.64
N GLN A 85 -5.46 -3.94 -10.93
CA GLN A 85 -4.30 -4.72 -11.37
C GLN A 85 -2.99 -4.03 -10.98
N LEU A 86 -2.91 -2.71 -11.12
CA LEU A 86 -1.74 -1.92 -10.69
C LEU A 86 -1.54 -2.00 -9.17
N ALA A 87 -2.63 -1.96 -8.39
CA ALA A 87 -2.55 -2.12 -6.94
C ALA A 87 -2.08 -3.53 -6.54
N LEU A 88 -2.60 -4.59 -7.18
CA LEU A 88 -2.15 -5.97 -6.95
C LEU A 88 -0.67 -6.16 -7.29
N PHE A 89 -0.24 -5.65 -8.45
CA PHE A 89 1.15 -5.71 -8.88
C PHE A 89 2.10 -5.04 -7.88
N GLY A 90 1.76 -3.83 -7.43
CA GLY A 90 2.56 -3.12 -6.43
C GLY A 90 2.62 -3.83 -5.08
N LEU A 91 1.55 -4.52 -4.66
CA LEU A 91 1.55 -5.29 -3.40
C LEU A 91 2.46 -6.51 -3.50
N LEU A 92 2.42 -7.23 -4.62
CA LEU A 92 3.30 -8.37 -4.87
C LEU A 92 4.76 -7.93 -4.89
N ALA A 93 5.07 -6.83 -5.59
CA ALA A 93 6.42 -6.27 -5.60
C ALA A 93 6.87 -5.87 -4.19
N LYS A 94 5.99 -5.27 -3.38
CA LYS A 94 6.30 -4.92 -1.99
C LYS A 94 6.57 -6.16 -1.12
N ILE A 95 5.85 -7.27 -1.32
CA ILE A 95 6.13 -8.54 -0.64
C ILE A 95 7.53 -9.06 -1.03
N VAL A 96 7.87 -9.00 -2.32
CA VAL A 96 9.21 -9.39 -2.81
C VAL A 96 10.29 -8.51 -2.20
N ARG A 97 10.07 -7.19 -2.15
CA ARG A 97 10.98 -6.23 -1.50
C ARG A 97 11.18 -6.57 -0.03
N ASP A 98 10.11 -6.79 0.72
CA ASP A 98 10.16 -7.10 2.15
C ASP A 98 10.90 -8.42 2.39
N ALA A 99 10.69 -9.42 1.54
CA ALA A 99 11.41 -10.70 1.60
C ALA A 99 12.90 -10.52 1.27
N LEU A 100 13.25 -9.80 0.21
CA LEU A 100 14.64 -9.51 -0.16
C LEU A 100 15.38 -8.77 0.96
N LEU A 101 14.73 -7.77 1.57
CA LEU A 101 15.30 -7.04 2.70
C LEU A 101 15.41 -7.93 3.94
N ALA A 102 14.42 -8.77 4.24
CA ALA A 102 14.45 -9.67 5.40
C ALA A 102 15.66 -10.63 5.36
N PHE A 103 15.98 -11.17 4.18
CA PHE A 103 17.12 -12.07 3.98
C PHE A 103 18.41 -11.35 3.54
N SER A 104 18.39 -10.01 3.52
CA SER A 104 19.56 -9.24 3.12
C SER A 104 20.74 -9.53 4.06
N SER A 105 21.82 -9.98 3.43
CA SER A 105 23.10 -10.28 4.09
C SER A 105 24.24 -9.46 3.50
N SER A 106 23.96 -8.70 2.42
CA SER A 106 24.92 -7.88 1.71
C SER A 106 24.24 -6.63 1.15
N VAL A 107 25.04 -5.59 0.89
CA VAL A 107 24.59 -4.34 0.25
C VAL A 107 23.94 -4.62 -1.12
N LEU A 108 24.45 -5.60 -1.87
CA LEU A 108 23.91 -5.98 -3.17
C LEU A 108 22.43 -6.41 -3.08
N LEU A 109 22.06 -7.19 -2.07
CA LEU A 109 20.67 -7.62 -1.87
C LEU A 109 19.75 -6.44 -1.53
N VAL A 110 20.25 -5.47 -0.75
CA VAL A 110 19.51 -4.26 -0.42
C VAL A 110 19.34 -3.37 -1.66
N SER A 111 20.38 -3.24 -2.50
CA SER A 111 20.28 -2.52 -3.78
C SER A 111 19.32 -3.21 -4.75
N LEU A 112 19.28 -4.54 -4.80
CA LEU A 112 18.31 -5.29 -5.60
C LEU A 112 16.88 -5.07 -5.11
N ALA A 113 16.67 -4.85 -3.81
CA ALA A 113 15.36 -4.53 -3.26
C ALA A 113 14.83 -3.15 -3.71
N LEU A 114 15.67 -2.24 -4.23
CA LEU A 114 15.20 -0.97 -4.78
C LEU A 114 14.29 -1.17 -5.99
N ILE A 115 14.57 -2.18 -6.83
CA ILE A 115 13.81 -2.46 -8.06
C ILE A 115 12.32 -2.71 -7.74
N PRO A 116 11.94 -3.68 -6.89
CA PRO A 116 10.54 -3.86 -6.50
C PRO A 116 10.01 -2.68 -5.67
N SER A 117 10.88 -1.98 -4.93
CA SER A 117 10.49 -0.81 -4.13
C SER A 117 9.99 0.36 -4.97
N MET A 118 10.40 0.47 -6.24
CA MET A 118 9.93 1.49 -7.19
C MET A 118 8.40 1.51 -7.36
N THR A 119 7.72 0.40 -7.04
CA THR A 119 6.27 0.26 -7.19
C THR A 119 5.52 0.34 -5.86
N SER A 120 6.20 0.71 -4.77
CA SER A 120 5.65 0.71 -3.41
C SER A 120 4.46 1.66 -3.23
N ARG A 121 4.37 2.74 -4.01
CA ARG A 121 3.22 3.67 -3.99
C ARG A 121 2.04 3.25 -4.87
N PHE A 122 2.22 2.30 -5.79
CA PHE A 122 1.15 1.86 -6.70
C PHE A 122 -0.09 1.32 -5.95
N PRO A 123 0.04 0.50 -4.89
CA PRO A 123 -1.10 0.02 -4.11
C PRO A 123 -1.92 1.15 -3.51
N THR A 124 -1.26 2.15 -2.93
CA THR A 124 -1.92 3.29 -2.30
C THR A 124 -2.65 4.13 -3.34
N ALA A 125 -2.04 4.39 -4.50
CA ALA A 125 -2.67 5.14 -5.58
C ALA A 125 -3.88 4.39 -6.16
N GLY A 126 -3.70 3.12 -6.54
CA GLY A 126 -4.76 2.29 -7.13
C GLY A 126 -5.92 2.05 -6.17
N MET A 127 -5.66 1.75 -4.90
CA MET A 127 -6.72 1.60 -3.89
C MET A 127 -7.48 2.91 -3.62
N ARG A 128 -6.81 4.06 -3.64
CA ARG A 128 -7.50 5.36 -3.53
C ARG A 128 -8.41 5.61 -4.73
N ALA A 129 -7.93 5.32 -5.95
CA ALA A 129 -8.74 5.42 -7.16
C ALA A 129 -9.96 4.49 -7.11
N LEU A 130 -9.77 3.22 -6.73
CA LEU A 130 -10.86 2.26 -6.54
C LEU A 130 -11.87 2.72 -5.48
N ALA A 131 -11.39 3.22 -4.33
CA ALA A 131 -12.26 3.72 -3.28
C ALA A 131 -13.09 4.91 -3.77
N SER A 132 -12.51 5.85 -4.52
CA SER A 132 -13.25 6.97 -5.12
C SER A 132 -14.22 6.55 -6.22
N ALA A 133 -13.91 5.46 -6.95
CA ALA A 133 -14.79 4.90 -7.97
C ALA A 133 -15.97 4.11 -7.36
N CYS A 134 -15.89 3.69 -6.09
CA CYS A 134 -16.99 3.01 -5.41
C CYS A 134 -18.06 3.95 -4.84
N VAL A 135 -17.87 5.27 -4.99
CA VAL A 135 -18.71 6.28 -4.36
C VAL A 135 -19.13 7.34 -5.38
N GLN A 136 -20.29 7.96 -5.14
CA GLN A 136 -20.73 9.07 -5.96
C GLN A 136 -19.83 10.29 -5.77
N GLN A 137 -19.76 11.16 -6.79
CA GLN A 137 -18.83 12.29 -6.84
C GLN A 137 -18.94 13.22 -5.62
N HIS A 138 -20.15 13.45 -5.11
CA HIS A 138 -20.40 14.28 -3.93
C HIS A 138 -19.92 13.63 -2.60
N GLU A 139 -19.64 12.34 -2.58
CA GLU A 139 -19.15 11.60 -1.40
C GLU A 139 -17.64 11.33 -1.44
N GLN A 140 -16.97 11.57 -2.57
CA GLN A 140 -15.54 11.32 -2.74
C GLN A 140 -14.71 12.09 -1.69
N GLY A 141 -15.06 13.34 -1.40
CA GLY A 141 -14.39 14.13 -0.36
C GLY A 141 -14.42 13.44 1.01
N LYS A 142 -15.55 12.84 1.40
CA LYS A 142 -15.68 12.11 2.67
C LYS A 142 -14.77 10.88 2.71
N VAL A 143 -14.67 10.14 1.60
CA VAL A 143 -13.79 8.97 1.49
C VAL A 143 -12.32 9.38 1.59
N PHE A 144 -11.90 10.43 0.89
CA PHE A 144 -10.52 10.92 0.99
C PHE A 144 -10.17 11.42 2.39
N SER A 145 -11.09 12.11 3.06
CA SER A 145 -10.90 12.50 4.47
C SER A 145 -10.76 11.28 5.39
N LEU A 146 -11.58 10.23 5.18
CA LEU A 146 -11.48 8.98 5.93
C LEU A 146 -10.13 8.28 5.70
N ILE A 147 -9.68 8.21 4.45
CA ILE A 147 -8.37 7.61 4.10
C ILE A 147 -7.23 8.37 4.77
N ALA A 148 -7.27 9.71 4.78
CA ALA A 148 -6.26 10.53 5.44
C ALA A 148 -6.24 10.31 6.96
N LEU A 149 -7.42 10.22 7.59
CA LEU A 149 -7.53 9.88 9.00
C LEU A 149 -6.95 8.48 9.29
N MET A 150 -7.28 7.50 8.45
CA MET A 150 -6.74 6.14 8.57
C MET A 150 -5.22 6.12 8.42
N ASP A 151 -4.65 6.91 7.51
CA ASP A 151 -3.20 7.02 7.33
C ASP A 151 -2.51 7.55 8.59
N GLY A 152 -3.03 8.64 9.17
CA GLY A 152 -2.51 9.20 10.42
C GLY A 152 -2.61 8.22 11.59
N VAL A 153 -3.78 7.60 11.77
CA VAL A 153 -4.01 6.61 12.84
C VAL A 153 -3.11 5.38 12.64
N ALA A 154 -3.05 4.83 11.42
CA ALA A 154 -2.20 3.69 11.10
C ALA A 154 -0.73 4.00 11.33
N SER A 155 -0.26 5.20 10.99
CA SER A 155 1.13 5.62 11.24
C SER A 155 1.47 5.65 12.72
N LEU A 156 0.59 6.21 13.55
CA LEU A 156 0.79 6.25 15.01
C LEU A 156 0.83 4.84 15.62
N PHE A 157 -0.16 4.00 15.28
CA PHE A 157 -0.19 2.61 15.78
C PHE A 157 0.99 1.78 15.26
N ALA A 158 1.36 1.96 13.99
CA ALA A 158 2.50 1.25 13.40
C ALA A 158 3.80 1.64 14.09
N SER A 159 4.01 2.93 14.36
CA SER A 159 5.19 3.40 15.08
C SER A 159 5.29 2.77 16.47
N LEU A 160 4.19 2.76 17.23
CA LEU A 160 4.15 2.15 18.57
C LEU A 160 4.41 0.63 18.51
N PHE A 161 3.75 -0.07 17.58
CA PHE A 161 3.85 -1.52 17.45
C PHE A 161 5.23 -1.96 16.97
N PHE A 162 5.71 -1.38 15.87
CA PHE A 162 6.99 -1.76 15.27
C PHE A 162 8.15 -1.31 16.16
N ASN A 163 8.21 -0.06 16.63
CA ASN A 163 9.32 0.35 17.50
C ASN A 163 9.30 -0.35 18.87
N GLY A 164 8.12 -0.68 19.41
CA GLY A 164 8.01 -1.40 20.68
C GLY A 164 8.46 -2.85 20.59
N ILE A 165 8.09 -3.56 19.51
CA ILE A 165 8.34 -5.00 19.37
C ILE A 165 9.69 -5.28 18.69
N TYR A 166 10.16 -4.39 17.81
CA TYR A 166 11.36 -4.61 17.03
C TYR A 166 12.62 -4.97 17.86
N PRO A 167 12.94 -4.30 18.99
CA PRO A 167 14.07 -4.67 19.83
C PRO A 167 14.01 -6.12 20.36
N PHE A 168 12.81 -6.61 20.66
CA PHE A 168 12.62 -8.01 21.10
C PHE A 168 12.85 -8.99 19.94
N THR A 169 12.48 -8.61 18.71
CA THR A 169 12.67 -9.47 17.53
C THR A 169 14.11 -9.60 17.08
N LEU A 170 14.97 -8.63 17.41
CA LEU A 170 16.40 -8.67 17.07
C LEU A 170 17.10 -9.91 17.65
N ASN A 171 16.67 -10.37 18.83
CA ASN A 171 17.25 -11.55 19.49
C ASN A 171 16.93 -12.86 18.78
N PHE A 172 15.84 -12.92 18.01
CA PHE A 172 15.44 -14.11 17.27
C PHE A 172 15.92 -14.04 15.82
N PHE A 173 15.43 -13.03 15.08
CA PHE A 173 15.81 -12.78 13.71
C PHE A 173 15.46 -11.34 13.34
N ALA A 174 16.46 -10.53 12.99
CA ALA A 174 16.27 -9.12 12.68
C ALA A 174 15.25 -8.87 11.55
N GLY A 175 15.11 -9.81 10.61
CA GLY A 175 14.14 -9.72 9.50
C GLY A 175 12.70 -10.10 9.86
N THR A 176 12.41 -10.45 11.12
CA THR A 176 11.08 -10.95 11.53
C THR A 176 9.98 -9.94 11.26
N MET A 177 10.20 -8.66 11.58
CA MET A 177 9.19 -7.61 11.34
C MET A 177 8.95 -7.35 9.84
N LEU A 178 9.96 -7.57 8.99
CA LEU A 178 9.81 -7.50 7.53
C LEU A 178 8.99 -8.68 7.00
N LEU A 179 9.23 -9.89 7.49
CA LEU A 179 8.41 -11.06 7.15
C LEU A 179 6.98 -10.92 7.68
N PHE A 180 6.79 -10.36 8.86
CA PHE A 180 5.47 -10.07 9.41
C PHE A 180 4.71 -9.07 8.53
N SER A 181 5.37 -8.00 8.07
CA SER A 181 4.82 -7.08 7.08
C SER A 181 4.42 -7.81 5.79
N ALA A 182 5.28 -8.68 5.26
CA ALA A 182 4.98 -9.47 4.07
C ALA A 182 3.74 -10.35 4.25
N LEU A 183 3.56 -10.99 5.41
CA LEU A 183 2.35 -11.77 5.73
C LEU A 183 1.08 -10.91 5.75
N LEU A 184 1.14 -9.71 6.35
CA LEU A 184 0.02 -8.78 6.34
C LEU A 184 -0.30 -8.28 4.91
N LEU A 185 0.72 -8.07 4.08
CA LEU A 185 0.53 -7.70 2.68
C LEU A 185 -0.10 -8.82 1.86
N ILE A 186 0.24 -10.10 2.11
CA ILE A 186 -0.44 -11.25 1.49
C ILE A 186 -1.93 -11.26 1.83
N PHE A 187 -2.30 -10.87 3.05
CA PHE A 187 -3.70 -10.70 3.43
C PHE A 187 -4.38 -9.60 2.60
N SER A 188 -3.75 -8.43 2.43
CA SER A 188 -4.26 -7.37 1.54
C SER A 188 -4.39 -7.81 0.09
N VAL A 189 -3.43 -8.57 -0.44
CA VAL A 189 -3.49 -9.15 -1.80
C VAL A 189 -4.70 -10.07 -1.92
N SER A 190 -4.92 -10.94 -0.93
CA SER A 190 -6.06 -11.87 -0.93
C SER A 190 -7.40 -11.15 -0.95
N LEU A 191 -7.51 -10.00 -0.26
CA LEU A 191 -8.71 -9.17 -0.27
C LEU A 191 -8.96 -8.51 -1.64
N LEU A 192 -7.94 -7.94 -2.26
CA LEU A 192 -8.05 -7.33 -3.59
C LEU A 192 -8.28 -8.38 -4.68
N ALA A 193 -7.66 -9.55 -4.56
CA ALA A 193 -7.89 -10.67 -5.47
C ALA A 193 -9.36 -11.12 -5.43
N LYS A 194 -9.99 -11.16 -4.25
CA LYS A 194 -11.44 -11.44 -4.13
C LYS A 194 -12.31 -10.41 -4.87
N ILE A 195 -11.94 -9.13 -4.85
CA ILE A 195 -12.64 -8.10 -5.63
C ILE A 195 -12.52 -8.41 -7.14
N HIS A 196 -11.31 -8.77 -7.59
CA HIS A 196 -11.03 -9.08 -8.99
C HIS A 196 -11.82 -10.30 -9.49
N PHE A 197 -11.79 -11.42 -8.74
CA PHE A 197 -12.49 -12.65 -9.13
C PHE A 197 -14.01 -12.49 -9.12
N ASN A 198 -14.55 -11.74 -8.16
CA ASN A 198 -15.99 -11.52 -8.08
C ASN A 198 -16.46 -10.39 -9.02
N GLY A 199 -15.54 -9.70 -9.71
CA GLY A 199 -15.86 -8.60 -10.64
C GLY A 199 -16.57 -7.41 -9.98
N LEU A 200 -16.37 -7.20 -8.67
CA LEU A 200 -17.05 -6.13 -7.93
C LEU A 200 -16.68 -4.75 -8.45
N ASP A 201 -15.46 -4.59 -8.96
CA ASP A 201 -14.98 -3.37 -9.62
C ASP A 201 -15.82 -3.06 -10.87
N LYS A 202 -16.06 -4.05 -11.73
CA LYS A 202 -16.82 -3.90 -12.98
C LYS A 202 -18.30 -3.64 -12.73
N VAL A 203 -18.89 -4.31 -11.73
CA VAL A 203 -20.30 -4.10 -11.33
C VAL A 203 -20.48 -2.67 -10.83
N THR A 204 -19.57 -2.20 -9.96
CA THR A 204 -19.65 -0.86 -9.38
C THR A 204 -19.45 0.24 -10.43
N GLN A 205 -18.55 0.04 -11.40
CA GLN A 205 -18.35 0.99 -12.50
C GLN A 205 -19.57 1.10 -13.43
N ARG A 206 -20.26 -0.01 -13.70
CA ARG A 206 -21.49 -0.02 -14.51
C ARG A 206 -22.67 0.64 -13.81
N GLU A 207 -22.81 0.45 -12.50
CA GLU A 207 -23.87 1.09 -11.72
C GLU A 207 -23.72 2.62 -11.71
N ASN A 208 -22.49 3.13 -11.55
CA ASN A 208 -22.25 4.58 -11.56
C ASN A 208 -22.45 5.23 -12.95
N GLN A 209 -22.22 4.50 -14.05
CA GLN A 209 -22.50 5.00 -15.41
C GLN A 209 -24.00 5.05 -15.72
N ASN A 210 -24.83 4.23 -15.05
CA ASN A 210 -26.27 4.21 -15.26
C ASN A 210 -27.02 5.26 -14.42
N GLU A 211 -26.37 5.85 -13.41
CA GLU A 211 -26.94 6.92 -12.58
C GLU A 211 -26.63 8.35 -13.09
N THR A 212 -25.76 8.48 -14.10
CA THR A 212 -25.46 9.73 -14.83
C THR A 212 -26.28 9.87 -16.09
#